data_AF-A0A5Q4FPM8-F1
#
_entry.id   AF-A0A5Q4FPM8-F1
#
_cell.length_a   1.000
_cell.length_b   1.000
_cell.length_c   1.000
_cell.angle_alpha   90.00
_cell.angle_beta   90.00
_cell.angle_gamma   90.00
#
_symmetry.space_group_name_H-M   'P 1'
#
loop_
_entity.id
_entity.type
_entity.pdbx_description
1 polymer ?
#
loop_
_entity_poly.entity_id
_entity_poly.type
_entity_poly.pdbx_seq_one_letter_code
_entity_poly.pdbx_strand_id
1 'polypeptide(L)' 'MVALLLAVVAMVFVLQNRGETTLAFFGVSFAAPLWLYTLIALLVGGLIGALLSRRKRSG' A
#
# COMPACT_ATOMS: atom_id res chain seq x y z
N MET A 1 -1.18 17.71 6.24
CA MET A 1 -2.59 17.30 6.02
C MET A 1 -2.71 16.13 5.03
N VAL A 2 -2.02 16.15 3.88
CA VAL A 2 -2.09 15.09 2.85
C VAL A 2 -1.80 13.68 3.38
N ALA A 3 -0.77 13.48 4.20
CA ALA A 3 -0.43 12.16 4.75
C ALA A 3 -1.56 11.56 5.61
N LEU A 4 -2.27 12.40 6.36
CA LEU A 4 -3.39 11.97 7.20
C LEU A 4 -4.60 11.56 6.35
N LEU A 5 -4.87 12.31 5.27
CA LEU A 5 -5.90 11.97 4.29
C LEU A 5 -5.59 10.63 3.60
N LEU A 6 -4.34 10.41 3.20
CA LEU A 6 -3.90 9.13 2.62
C LEU A 6 -4.06 7.97 3.60
N ALA A 7 -3.78 8.18 4.89
CA ALA A 7 -3.97 7.16 5.92
C ALA A 7 -5.46 6.81 6.10
N VAL A 8 -6.36 7.81 6.10
CA VAL A 8 -7.81 7.58 6.19
C VAL A 8 -8.33 6.83 4.97
N VAL A 9 -7.93 7.23 3.77
CA VAL A 9 -8.31 6.53 2.52
C VAL A 9 -7.83 5.08 2.55
N ALA A 10 -6.60 4.83 2.96
CA ALA A 10 -6.07 3.48 3.11
C ALA A 10 -6.87 2.65 4.12
N MET A 11 -7.24 3.25 5.26
CA MET A 11 -8.06 2.57 6.28
C MET A 11 -9.43 2.18 5.73
N VAL A 12 -10.15 3.11 5.09
CA VAL A 12 -11.47 2.85 4.47
C VAL A 12 -11.36 1.75 3.41
N PHE A 13 -10.33 1.82 2.57
CA PHE A 13 -10.07 0.82 1.55
C PHE A 13 -9.87 -0.57 2.16
N VAL A 14 -9.12 -0.67 3.26
CA VAL A 14 -8.90 -1.94 3.97
C VAL A 14 -10.20 -2.51 4.52
N LEU A 15 -11.05 -1.67 5.10
CA LEU A 15 -12.33 -2.09 5.64
C LEU A 15 -13.31 -2.58 4.57
N GLN A 16 -13.33 -1.94 3.40
CA GLN A 16 -14.23 -2.30 2.31
C GLN A 16 -13.79 -3.55 1.54
N ASN A 17 -12.49 -3.78 1.40
CA ASN A 17 -11.96 -4.82 0.50
C ASN A 17 -11.56 -6.12 1.23
N ARG A 18 -12.24 -6.47 2.32
CA ARG A 18 -11.99 -7.68 3.13
C ARG A 18 -12.40 -8.99 2.44
N GLY A 19 -13.21 -8.93 1.40
CA GLY A 19 -13.59 -10.10 0.62
C GLY A 19 -12.41 -10.70 -0.14
N GLU A 20 -12.42 -12.02 -0.32
CA GLU A 20 -11.41 -12.68 -1.15
C GLU A 20 -11.61 -12.31 -2.62
N THR A 21 -10.53 -11.91 -3.28
CA THR A 21 -10.48 -11.62 -4.70
C THR A 21 -9.35 -12.43 -5.33
N THR A 22 -9.59 -12.99 -6.51
CA THR A 22 -8.56 -13.66 -7.28
C THR A 22 -7.62 -12.60 -7.87
N LEU A 23 -6.38 -12.59 -7.41
CA LEU A 23 -5.32 -11.73 -7.92
C LEU A 23 -4.41 -12.54 -8.83
N ALA A 24 -4.02 -11.95 -9.96
CA ALA A 24 -3.01 -12.51 -10.85
C ALA A 24 -1.73 -11.69 -10.73
N PHE A 25 -0.67 -12.32 -10.24
CA PHE A 25 0.63 -11.67 -10.06
C PHE A 25 1.71 -12.47 -10.77
N PHE A 26 2.32 -11.87 -11.80
CA PHE A 26 3.35 -12.51 -12.65
C PHE A 26 2.97 -13.93 -13.15
N GLY A 27 1.70 -14.12 -13.53
CA GLY A 27 1.20 -15.41 -14.05
C GLY A 27 0.77 -16.41 -12.98
N VAL A 28 0.98 -16.10 -11.69
CA VAL A 28 0.47 -16.91 -10.57
C VAL A 28 -0.84 -16.30 -10.09
N SER A 29 -1.90 -17.12 -10.06
CA SER A 29 -3.21 -16.71 -9.54
C SER A 29 -3.37 -17.20 -8.10
N PHE A 30 -3.74 -16.32 -7.19
CA PHE A 30 -4.04 -16.69 -5.80
C PHE A 30 -5.21 -15.86 -5.27
N ALA A 31 -5.99 -16.45 -4.37
CA ALA A 31 -7.04 -15.73 -3.66
C ALA A 31 -6.42 -14.99 -2.49
N ALA A 32 -6.61 -13.67 -2.45
CA ALA A 32 -6.26 -12.89 -1.27
C ALA A 32 -7.21 -11.69 -1.16
N PRO A 33 -7.34 -11.12 0.05
CA PRO A 33 -8.08 -9.89 0.23
C PRO A 33 -7.36 -8.75 -0.49
N LEU A 34 -8.09 -8.00 -1.31
CA LEU A 34 -7.51 -6.94 -2.13
C LEU A 34 -6.88 -5.81 -1.29
N TRP A 35 -7.36 -5.62 -0.06
CA TRP A 35 -6.75 -4.68 0.90
C TRP A 35 -5.29 -4.99 1.24
N LEU A 36 -4.92 -6.26 1.29
CA LEU A 36 -3.59 -6.68 1.69
C LEU A 36 -2.56 -6.21 0.66
N TYR A 37 -2.88 -6.37 -0.61
CA TYR A 37 -2.02 -5.95 -1.72
C TYR A 37 -1.81 -4.43 -1.72
N THR A 38 -2.87 -3.65 -1.58
CA THR A 38 -2.76 -2.18 -1.55
C THR A 38 -2.05 -1.66 -0.31
N LEU A 39 -2.19 -2.34 0.84
CA LEU A 39 -1.48 -1.99 2.06
C LEU A 39 0.03 -2.21 1.88
N ILE A 40 0.43 -3.34 1.29
CA ILE A 40 1.83 -3.61 0.93
C ILE A 40 2.35 -2.53 -0.03
N ALA A 41 1.60 -2.20 -1.09
CA ALA A 41 2.00 -1.16 -2.03
C ALA A 41 2.19 0.21 -1.35
N LEU A 42 1.30 0.59 -0.42
CA LEU A 42 1.41 1.81 0.36
C LEU A 42 2.67 1.82 1.24
N LEU A 43 2.95 0.71 1.93
CA LEU A 43 4.15 0.57 2.76
C LEU A 43 5.43 0.65 1.93
N VAL A 44 5.46 0.00 0.76
CA VAL A 44 6.60 0.05 -0.17
C VAL A 44 6.80 1.48 -0.68
N GLY A 45 5.75 2.15 -1.14
CA GLY A 45 5.83 3.54 -1.61
C GLY A 45 6.28 4.50 -0.50
N GLY A 46 5.76 4.32 0.72
CA GLY A 46 6.16 5.08 1.90
C GLY A 46 7.63 4.87 2.27
N LEU A 47 8.11 3.62 2.23
CA LEU A 47 9.51 3.29 2.49
C LEU A 47 10.44 3.92 1.45
N ILE A 48 10.10 3.82 0.16
CA ILE A 48 10.85 4.46 -0.93
C ILE A 48 10.92 5.98 -0.70
N GLY A 49 9.79 6.63 -0.42
CA GLY A 49 9.74 8.06 -0.12
C GLY A 49 10.58 8.45 1.10
N ALA A 50 10.55 7.64 2.15
CA ALA A 50 11.34 7.86 3.37
C ALA A 50 12.85 7.75 3.09
N LEU A 51 13.28 6.73 2.35
CA LEU A 51 14.68 6.54 1.98
C LEU A 51 15.20 7.67 1.09
N LEU A 52 14.43 8.09 0.09
CA LEU A 52 14.79 9.21 -0.78
C LEU A 52 14.87 10.53 -0.01
N SER A 53 13.96 10.77 0.94
CA SER A 53 13.97 11.96 1.79
C SER A 53 15.15 11.98 2.76
N ARG A 54 15.56 10.82 3.29
CA ARG A 54 16.75 10.68 4.14
C ARG A 54 18.03 11.01 3.37
N ARG A 55 18.14 10.57 2.13
CA ARG A 55 19.30 10.87 1.26
C ARG A 55 19.47 12.36 1.00
N LYS A 56 18.36 13.09 0.80
CA LYS A 56 18.38 14.55 0.55
C LYS A 56 18.76 15.39 1.78
N ARG A 57 18.66 14.84 2.99
CA ARG A 57 18.98 15.56 4.24
C ARG A 57 20.44 15.38 4.70
N SER A 58 21.16 14.43 4.10
CA SER A 58 22.53 14.05 4.47
C SER A 58 23.60 14.57 3.50
N GLY A 59 23.22 15.26 2.43
CA GLY A 59 24.12 15.96 1.50
C GLY A 59 23.69 17.40 1.35
#